data_AF-A0AAV0WQ84-F1
#
_entry.id   AF-A0AAV0WQ84-F1
#
_cell.length_a   1.000
_cell.length_b   1.000
_cell.length_c   1.000
_cell.angle_alpha   90.00
_cell.angle_beta   90.00
_cell.angle_gamma   90.00
#
_symmetry.space_group_name_H-M   'P 1'
#
loop_
_entity.id
_entity.type
_entity.pdbx_description
1 polymer ?
#
loop_
_entity_poly.entity_id
_entity_poly.type
_entity_poly.pdbx_seq_one_letter_code
_entity_poly.pdbx_strand_id
1 'polypeptide(L)'
;MPYKIFFKYSNNDIAQFSELNLEKRNTTLIANLDLLYPDGNCINPLKKKDLLCLLDYVPPIYHEFYKSLKTNAQNIDNEIPLIDFSSDDE
;
A
#
# COMPACT_ATOMS: atom_id res chain seq x y z
N MET A 1 18.49 29.37 4.88
CA MET A 1 17.33 29.02 5.74
C MET A 1 16.06 29.00 4.89
N PRO A 2 15.73 27.89 4.21
CA PRO A 2 14.66 27.87 3.20
C PRO A 2 13.23 27.65 3.76
N TYR A 3 13.07 27.43 5.07
CA TYR A 3 11.79 27.02 5.67
C TYR A 3 11.20 28.04 6.66
N LYS A 4 11.72 29.27 6.72
CA LYS A 4 11.23 30.30 7.66
C LYS A 4 10.48 31.39 6.89
N ILE A 5 9.26 31.70 7.31
CA ILE A 5 8.48 32.83 6.80
C ILE A 5 8.38 33.89 7.89
N PHE A 6 8.64 35.15 7.53
CA PHE A 6 8.42 36.30 8.39
C PHE A 6 7.18 37.07 7.92
N PHE A 7 6.26 37.38 8.83
CA PHE A 7 5.01 38.08 8.51
C PHE A 7 4.65 39.10 9.59
N LYS A 8 3.88 40.13 9.22
CA LYS A 8 3.29 41.10 10.15
C LYS A 8 1.88 41.44 9.70
N TYR A 9 0.98 41.66 10.67
CA TYR A 9 -0.44 41.94 10.40
C TYR A 9 -0.75 43.42 10.14
N SER A 10 0.24 44.30 10.25
CA SER A 10 0.08 45.72 9.98
C SER A 10 1.27 46.27 9.21
N ASN A 11 1.04 47.35 8.44
CA ASN A 11 2.10 48.05 7.72
C ASN A 11 2.89 49.03 8.60
N ASN A 12 2.70 49.01 9.92
CA ASN A 12 3.48 49.84 10.83
C ASN A 12 4.96 49.41 10.80
N ASP A 13 5.88 50.38 10.67
CA ASP A 13 7.32 50.13 10.56
C ASP A 13 7.98 49.81 11.91
N ILE A 14 7.32 50.14 13.01
CA ILE A 14 7.77 49.83 14.38
C ILE A 14 7.37 48.40 14.78
N ALA A 15 6.38 47.83 14.10
CA ALA A 15 5.88 46.50 14.42
C ALA A 15 6.88 45.41 13.99
N GLN A 16 7.26 44.55 14.94
CA GLN A 16 8.16 43.43 14.69
C GLN A 16 7.50 42.34 13.85
N PHE A 17 8.29 41.65 13.04
CA PHE A 17 7.83 40.50 12.26
C PHE A 17 7.72 39.27 13.15
N SER A 18 6.63 38.54 13.00
CA SER A 18 6.46 37.19 13.54
C SER A 18 7.14 36.18 12.62
N GLU A 19 7.76 35.16 13.19
CA GLU A 19 8.43 34.07 12.46
C GLU A 19 7.58 32.80 12.49
N LEU A 20 7.44 32.16 11.33
CA LEU A 20 6.82 30.85 11.16
C LEU A 20 7.84 29.86 10.59
N ASN A 21 8.09 28.78 11.33
CA ASN A 21 8.89 27.66 10.84
C ASN A 21 8.00 26.66 10.08
N LEU A 22 8.29 26.45 8.81
CA LEU A 22 7.65 25.52 7.88
C LEU A 22 8.38 24.19 7.73
N GLU A 23 9.40 23.93 8.55
CA GLU A 23 10.08 22.64 8.54
C GLU A 23 9.07 21.52 8.76
N LYS A 24 9.14 20.50 7.90
CA LYS A 24 8.31 19.31 7.99
C LYS A 24 8.57 18.64 9.34
N ARG A 25 7.59 18.72 10.25
CA ARG A 25 7.68 18.18 11.62
C ARG A 25 7.79 16.65 11.71
N ASN A 26 7.54 15.93 10.60
CA ASN A 26 7.69 14.48 10.52
C ASN A 26 9.00 14.12 9.84
N THR A 27 10.04 13.93 10.66
CA THR A 27 11.34 13.34 10.33
C THR A 27 11.43 11.88 10.74
N THR A 28 10.37 11.27 11.26
CA THR A 28 10.32 9.81 11.45
C THR A 28 10.28 9.16 10.08
N LEU A 29 11.46 8.91 9.52
CA LEU A 29 11.66 7.83 8.57
C LEU A 29 11.06 6.60 9.24
N ILE A 30 9.91 6.15 8.74
CA ILE A 30 9.31 4.90 9.15
C ILE A 30 10.25 3.82 8.61
N ALA A 31 11.35 3.59 9.32
CA ALA A 31 12.44 2.77 8.83
C ALA A 31 12.10 1.28 8.98
N ASN A 32 11.25 0.93 9.94
CA ASN A 32 10.86 -0.44 10.23
C ASN A 32 9.40 -0.47 10.74
N LEU A 33 8.46 -0.84 9.88
CA LEU A 33 7.15 -1.33 10.32
C LEU A 33 7.25 -2.84 10.49
N ASP A 34 6.70 -3.34 11.58
CA ASP A 34 6.56 -4.78 11.75
C ASP A 34 5.64 -5.33 10.65
N LEU A 35 6.10 -6.37 9.96
CA LEU A 35 5.30 -7.07 8.97
C LEU A 35 4.13 -7.74 9.69
N LEU A 36 2.90 -7.44 9.24
CA LEU A 36 1.70 -8.11 9.76
C LEU A 36 1.74 -9.64 9.52
N TYR A 37 2.41 -10.06 8.45
CA TYR A 37 2.62 -11.47 8.09
C TYR A 37 4.10 -11.74 7.75
N PRO A 38 4.97 -11.94 8.75
CA PRO A 38 6.40 -12.18 8.52
C PRO A 38 6.67 -13.43 7.68
N ASP A 39 5.86 -14.48 7.87
CA ASP A 39 6.00 -15.77 7.20
C ASP A 39 5.12 -15.93 5.94
N GLY A 40 4.54 -14.81 5.49
CA GLY A 40 3.58 -14.75 4.39
C GLY A 40 2.15 -15.12 4.80
N ASN A 41 1.18 -14.56 4.08
CA ASN A 41 -0.24 -14.85 4.30
C ASN A 41 -0.64 -16.16 3.59
N CYS A 42 -1.50 -16.94 4.23
CA CYS A 42 -2.08 -18.13 3.63
C CYS A 42 -3.20 -17.74 2.65
N ILE A 43 -3.23 -18.39 1.48
CA ILE A 43 -4.30 -18.20 0.50
C ILE A 43 -5.41 -19.25 0.65
N ASN A 44 -6.58 -18.97 0.11
CA ASN A 44 -7.68 -19.95 0.06
C ASN A 44 -7.29 -21.12 -0.87
N PRO A 45 -7.60 -22.38 -0.52
CA PRO A 45 -7.35 -23.54 -1.37
C PRO A 45 -7.95 -23.44 -2.79
N LEU A 46 -9.13 -22.82 -2.95
CA LEU A 46 -9.76 -22.61 -4.26
C LEU A 46 -8.90 -21.70 -5.15
N LYS A 47 -8.46 -20.56 -4.60
CA LYS A 47 -7.56 -19.62 -5.31
C LYS A 47 -6.24 -20.28 -5.70
N LYS A 48 -5.69 -21.16 -4.84
CA LYS A 48 -4.47 -21.90 -5.19
C LYS A 48 -4.72 -22.81 -6.38
N LYS A 49 -5.84 -23.53 -6.42
CA LYS A 49 -6.19 -24.39 -7.54
C LYS A 49 -6.32 -23.60 -8.84
N ASP A 50 -7.01 -22.48 -8.81
CA ASP A 50 -7.17 -21.62 -10.00
C ASP A 50 -5.81 -21.09 -10.49
N LEU A 51 -4.93 -20.65 -9.59
CA LEU A 51 -3.57 -20.22 -9.94
C LEU A 51 -2.75 -21.35 -10.57
N LEU A 52 -2.90 -22.59 -10.08
CA LEU A 52 -2.22 -23.75 -10.66
C LEU A 52 -2.73 -24.07 -12.07
N CYS A 53 -4.02 -23.87 -12.34
CA CYS A 53 -4.60 -24.02 -13.67
C CYS A 53 -4.09 -22.96 -14.67
N LEU A 54 -3.65 -21.79 -14.18
CA LEU A 54 -3.12 -20.72 -15.01
C LEU A 54 -1.61 -20.82 -15.27
N LEU A 55 -0.93 -21.85 -14.75
CA LEU A 55 0.52 -22.01 -14.90
C LEU A 55 0.97 -22.13 -16.35
N ASP A 56 0.12 -22.63 -17.25
CA ASP A 56 0.42 -22.74 -18.68
C ASP A 56 0.69 -21.38 -19.33
N TYR A 57 0.18 -20.29 -18.74
CA TYR A 57 0.38 -18.92 -19.19
C TYR A 57 1.53 -18.21 -18.46
N VAL A 58 2.14 -18.87 -17.48
CA VAL A 58 3.21 -18.31 -16.65
C VAL A 58 4.54 -18.96 -17.04
N PRO A 59 5.64 -18.19 -17.16
CA PRO A 59 6.97 -18.76 -17.40
C PRO A 59 7.36 -19.83 -16.37
N PRO A 60 7.94 -20.98 -16.79
CA PRO A 60 8.30 -22.09 -15.89
C PRO A 60 9.18 -21.71 -14.70
N ILE A 61 9.99 -20.66 -14.82
CA ILE A 61 10.85 -20.13 -13.74
C ILE A 61 10.06 -19.71 -12.49
N TYR A 62 8.78 -19.36 -12.64
CA TYR A 62 7.92 -18.93 -11.52
C TYR A 62 7.01 -20.05 -11.01
N HIS A 63 6.98 -21.22 -11.65
CA HIS A 63 6.04 -22.29 -11.28
C HIS A 63 6.25 -22.78 -9.85
N GLU A 64 7.50 -22.89 -9.39
CA GLU A 64 7.83 -23.33 -8.03
C GLU A 64 7.28 -22.37 -6.97
N PHE A 65 7.25 -21.06 -7.27
CA PHE A 65 6.65 -20.08 -6.38
C PHE A 65 5.16 -20.39 -6.14
N TYR A 66 4.37 -20.55 -7.20
CA TYR A 66 2.93 -20.82 -7.08
C TYR A 66 2.64 -22.18 -6.43
N LYS A 67 3.48 -23.20 -6.67
CA LYS A 67 3.37 -24.50 -6.00
C LYS A 67 3.61 -24.40 -4.50
N SER A 68 4.57 -23.56 -4.09
CA SER A 68 4.95 -23.36 -2.68
C SER A 68 3.97 -22.53 -1.84
N LEU A 69 2.93 -21.94 -2.44
CA LEU A 69 1.96 -21.11 -1.74
C LEU A 69 1.24 -21.89 -0.62
N LYS A 70 1.23 -21.33 0.59
CA LYS A 70 0.58 -21.92 1.77
C LYS A 70 -0.93 -21.69 1.70
N THR A 71 -1.72 -22.71 2.06
CA THR A 71 -3.19 -22.62 2.09
C THR A 71 -3.74 -22.85 3.47
N ASN A 72 -4.81 -22.14 3.85
CA ASN A 72 -5.57 -22.41 5.07
C ASN A 72 -7.01 -22.80 4.70
N ALA A 73 -7.41 -24.02 5.08
CA ALA A 73 -8.73 -24.57 4.78
C ALA A 73 -9.88 -23.90 5.56
N GLN A 74 -9.59 -23.10 6.59
CA GLN A 74 -10.60 -22.42 7.40
C GLN A 74 -11.04 -21.05 6.84
N ASN A 75 -10.46 -20.59 5.72
CA ASN A 75 -10.65 -19.24 5.18
C ASN A 75 -11.49 -19.25 3.88
N ILE A 76 -12.64 -19.93 3.92
CA ILE A 76 -13.52 -20.11 2.74
C ILE A 76 -14.46 -18.92 2.55
N ASP A 77 -14.71 -18.11 3.59
CA ASP A 77 -15.89 -17.22 3.62
C ASP A 77 -15.69 -15.79 3.11
N ASN A 78 -14.50 -15.41 2.65
CA ASN A 78 -14.23 -14.04 2.16
C ASN A 78 -14.10 -13.99 0.63
N GLU A 79 -15.13 -14.43 -0.08
CA GLU A 79 -15.26 -14.15 -1.51
C GLU A 79 -15.78 -12.73 -1.70
N ILE A 80 -14.88 -11.82 -2.09
CA ILE A 80 -15.28 -10.54 -2.68
C ILE A 80 -15.97 -10.88 -4.00
N PRO A 81 -17.21 -10.42 -4.27
CA PRO A 81 -17.90 -10.71 -5.51
C PRO A 81 -17.05 -10.27 -6.71
N LEU A 82 -16.88 -11.17 -7.67
CA LEU A 82 -16.37 -10.84 -9.00
C LEU A 82 -17.37 -9.86 -9.64
N ILE A 83 -17.06 -8.56 -9.59
CA ILE A 83 -17.80 -7.56 -10.34
C ILE A 83 -17.36 -7.72 -11.78
N ASP A 84 -18.23 -8.32 -12.60
CA ASP A 84 -18.11 -8.35 -14.04
C ASP A 84 -18.29 -6.92 -14.56
N PHE A 85 -17.18 -6.21 -14.80
CA PHE A 85 -17.20 -4.98 -15.58
C PHE A 85 -17.31 -5.37 -17.07
N SER A 86 -18.50 -5.79 -17.48
CA SER A 86 -18.89 -5.76 -18.88
C SER A 86 -19.10 -4.29 -19.27
N SER A 87 -18.07 -3.68 -19.83
CA SER A 87 -18.17 -2.40 -20.53
C SER A 87 -18.71 -2.65 -21.94
N ASP A 88 -20.03 -2.84 -22.04
CA ASP A 88 -20.76 -2.64 -23.28
C ASP A 88 -21.40 -1.24 -23.23
N ASP A 89 -20.60 -0.21 -23.54
CA ASP A 89 -21.13 1.09 -23.98
C ASP A 89 -21.29 1.02 -25.51
N GLU A 90 -22.54 0.85 -25.97
CA GLU A 90 -22.97 1.20 -27.34
C GLU A 90 -23.30 2.69 -27.45
#